data_AF-A0AAD8R3P8-F1
#
_entry.id   AF-A0AAD8R3P8-F1
#
_cell.length_a   1.000
_cell.length_b   1.000
_cell.length_c   1.000
_cell.angle_alpha   90.00
_cell.angle_beta   90.00
_cell.angle_gamma   90.00
#
_symmetry.space_group_name_H-M   'P 1'
#
loop_
_entity.id
_entity.type
_entity.pdbx_description
1 polymer ?
#
loop_
_entity_poly.entity_id
_entity_poly.type
_entity_poly.pdbx_seq_one_letter_code
_entity_poly.pdbx_strand_id
1 'polypeptide(L)'
;MDRVSQPCGVSEYCGFVTTTTWRCGGGAARLHGWVLNGSNNGEILSGKYKIRMRGIDAPELKMEYGMEARNELVNLIEGKCVMIYVYEKDQYERYIGDIYCGGVFIQEEMLKRGFAWFCKIYDKRCEFEQWEREARDARRGLWLSDNPKKPWEWKRDHPRNAKKQDCIQMDNGSYEALSGMIKEKKNYEEKAMEWKKKWESVVAENQMLNDQLRDSKEALSIMIKEKKNSEEKSTEWKKKWGSAVAENQMLIRELKEVLQNEEKACRQHVKQRVIWVGTSILAVGIAVLCIKWKTPPKKNGATLLYHYARTRIW
;
A
#
# COMPACT_ATOMS: atom_id res chain seq x y z
N MET A 1 -25.37 12.73 28.28
CA MET A 1 -24.02 13.12 28.79
C MET A 1 -23.21 11.92 29.32
N ASP A 2 -23.48 10.71 28.80
CA ASP A 2 -22.57 9.99 27.91
C ASP A 2 -21.25 9.46 28.48
N ARG A 3 -21.32 8.28 29.09
CA ARG A 3 -20.18 7.36 29.20
C ARG A 3 -19.85 6.79 27.81
N VAL A 4 -18.88 7.35 27.11
CA VAL A 4 -18.37 6.72 25.87
C VAL A 4 -17.66 5.41 26.25
N SER A 5 -18.10 4.30 25.65
CA SER A 5 -17.64 2.95 26.00
C SER A 5 -17.27 2.16 24.74
N GLN A 6 -15.98 1.86 24.58
CA GLN A 6 -15.45 0.88 23.59
C GLN A 6 -15.64 1.27 22.09
N PRO A 7 -15.04 0.54 21.11
CA PRO A 7 -14.29 -0.72 21.19
C PRO A 7 -12.89 -0.73 20.52
N CYS A 8 -12.42 -1.96 20.27
CA CYS A 8 -11.22 -2.42 19.55
C CYS A 8 -9.94 -2.64 20.41
N GLY A 9 -9.20 -3.74 20.25
CA GLY A 9 -9.37 -4.90 19.35
C GLY A 9 -8.30 -4.97 18.26
N VAL A 10 -7.05 -5.19 18.66
CA VAL A 10 -5.92 -5.41 17.76
C VAL A 10 -5.05 -6.54 18.31
N SER A 11 -4.62 -7.46 17.44
CA SER A 11 -3.77 -8.60 17.76
C SER A 11 -2.27 -8.25 17.76
N GLU A 12 -1.49 -9.08 18.46
CA GLU A 12 -0.11 -9.44 18.12
C GLU A 12 0.84 -8.34 17.55
N TYR A 13 1.43 -7.47 18.39
CA TYR A 13 2.81 -6.95 18.20
C TYR A 13 3.36 -6.33 19.51
N CYS A 14 4.05 -7.11 20.33
CA CYS A 14 4.50 -6.66 21.66
C CYS A 14 5.79 -5.80 21.60
N GLY A 15 5.65 -4.48 21.65
CA GLY A 15 6.78 -3.53 21.76
C GLY A 15 7.22 -3.29 23.22
N PHE A 16 8.53 -3.26 23.48
CA PHE A 16 9.09 -2.97 24.81
C PHE A 16 9.39 -1.48 24.98
N VAL A 17 8.77 -0.83 25.98
CA VAL A 17 9.11 0.55 26.39
C VAL A 17 9.47 0.63 27.86
N THR A 18 10.75 0.50 28.19
CA THR A 18 11.21 0.90 29.53
C THR A 18 11.24 2.41 29.63
N THR A 19 10.55 3.00 30.60
CA THR A 19 10.76 4.40 30.98
C THR A 19 11.93 4.57 31.92
N THR A 20 12.66 5.68 31.76
CA THR A 20 13.52 6.23 32.82
C THR A 20 13.11 7.67 33.16
N THR A 21 12.24 7.80 34.17
CA THR A 21 12.47 8.75 35.26
C THR A 21 13.71 8.32 36.08
N TRP A 22 14.07 9.08 37.12
CA TRP A 22 15.19 8.84 38.05
C TRP A 22 16.60 9.11 37.50
N ARG A 23 17.42 9.86 38.27
CA ARG A 23 18.80 10.21 37.89
C ARG A 23 19.76 10.32 39.07
N CYS A 24 19.93 9.22 39.83
CA CYS A 24 21.25 8.70 40.22
C CYS A 24 21.17 7.35 40.98
N GLY A 25 21.37 6.24 40.26
CA GLY A 25 21.58 4.89 40.83
C GLY A 25 20.32 4.13 41.23
N GLY A 26 20.39 2.79 41.31
CA GLY A 26 19.43 1.98 42.07
C GLY A 26 18.11 1.56 41.40
N GLY A 27 17.70 2.15 40.27
CA GLY A 27 16.73 1.51 39.36
C GLY A 27 15.61 2.40 38.80
N ALA A 28 15.04 1.91 37.69
CA ALA A 28 13.93 2.53 36.97
C ALA A 28 12.64 1.71 37.16
N ALA A 29 11.48 2.35 37.04
CA ALA A 29 10.23 1.63 36.80
C ALA A 29 10.27 1.06 35.37
N ARG A 30 10.33 -0.27 35.24
CA ARG A 30 10.37 -0.94 33.92
C ARG A 30 8.94 -1.00 33.37
N LEU A 31 8.56 0.04 32.64
CA LEU A 31 7.30 0.03 31.91
C LEU A 31 7.25 -1.06 30.83
N HIS A 32 6.03 -1.49 30.54
CA HIS A 32 5.66 -2.45 29.50
C HIS A 32 4.34 -1.97 28.86
N GLY A 33 4.44 -0.98 27.98
CA GLY A 33 3.27 -0.37 27.36
C GLY A 33 3.62 0.47 26.13
N TRP A 34 2.59 0.84 25.39
CA TRP A 34 2.69 1.64 24.18
C TRP A 34 3.05 3.09 24.52
N VAL A 35 3.70 3.78 23.57
CA VAL A 35 3.70 5.25 23.53
C VAL A 35 3.02 5.63 22.23
N LEU A 36 2.05 6.52 22.33
CA LEU A 36 1.38 7.15 21.21
C LEU A 36 1.82 8.60 21.19
N ASN A 37 2.56 9.00 20.15
CA ASN A 37 3.03 10.37 19.99
C ASN A 37 1.84 11.35 19.95
N GLY A 38 1.90 12.46 20.69
CA GLY A 38 0.77 13.38 20.86
C GLY A 38 0.43 14.22 19.61
N SER A 39 1.30 14.18 18.59
CA SER A 39 1.14 14.89 17.33
C SER A 39 0.50 14.02 16.25
N ASN A 40 -0.84 13.90 16.28
CA ASN A 40 -1.80 13.31 15.31
C ASN A 40 -1.53 11.92 14.69
N ASN A 41 -0.30 11.58 14.31
CA ASN A 41 0.11 10.26 13.87
C ASN A 41 0.56 9.44 15.10
N GLY A 42 -0.21 8.42 15.47
CA GLY A 42 0.08 7.55 16.62
C GLY A 42 1.26 6.61 16.39
N GLU A 43 2.48 7.15 16.29
CA GLU A 43 3.71 6.38 16.12
C GLU A 43 3.96 5.45 17.31
N ILE A 44 4.00 4.14 17.05
CA ILE A 44 4.34 3.12 18.05
C ILE A 44 5.85 3.16 18.31
N LEU A 45 6.25 3.81 19.40
CA LEU A 45 7.66 3.86 19.79
C LEU A 45 8.11 2.50 20.37
N SER A 46 8.87 1.73 19.60
CA SER A 46 9.49 0.47 20.07
C SER A 46 10.94 0.72 20.48
N GLY A 47 11.24 0.70 21.78
CA GLY A 47 12.58 0.99 22.28
C GLY A 47 12.65 1.46 23.74
N LYS A 48 13.87 1.65 24.25
CA LYS A 48 14.09 2.14 25.63
C LYS A 48 14.13 3.66 25.65
N TYR A 49 13.15 4.29 26.30
CA TYR A 49 13.00 5.75 26.30
C TYR A 49 13.14 6.37 27.70
N LYS A 50 13.62 7.61 27.75
CA LYS A 50 13.71 8.38 28.99
C LYS A 50 12.57 9.37 29.00
N ILE A 51 11.76 9.38 30.05
CA ILE A 51 10.52 10.17 30.10
C ILE A 51 10.46 10.89 31.44
N ARG A 52 10.15 12.18 31.41
CA ARG A 52 9.88 13.05 32.56
C ARG A 52 8.40 13.41 32.54
N MET A 53 7.69 13.04 33.61
CA MET A 53 6.33 13.52 33.82
C MET A 53 6.32 15.04 33.92
N ARG A 54 5.41 15.70 33.19
CA ARG A 54 5.26 17.16 33.17
C ARG A 54 4.64 17.65 34.48
N GLY A 55 5.02 18.87 34.91
CA GLY A 55 4.46 19.56 36.07
C GLY A 55 4.81 19.02 37.46
N ILE A 56 5.33 17.79 37.59
CA ILE A 56 5.68 17.21 38.90
C ILE A 56 7.17 16.90 39.06
N ASP A 57 7.63 16.87 40.31
CA ASP A 57 8.97 16.40 40.69
C ASP A 57 8.84 15.51 41.94
N ALA A 58 9.29 14.26 41.87
CA ALA A 58 9.28 13.32 43.00
C ALA A 58 10.53 13.51 43.88
N PRO A 59 10.51 13.12 45.17
CA PRO A 59 11.71 13.02 46.00
C PRO A 59 12.76 12.12 45.33
N GLU A 60 14.05 12.48 45.36
CA GLU A 60 15.12 11.62 44.82
C GLU A 60 15.32 10.37 45.71
N LEU A 61 15.88 9.28 45.18
CA LEU A 61 16.02 7.98 45.90
C LEU A 61 16.86 8.02 47.20
N LYS A 62 17.48 9.16 47.51
CA LYS A 62 18.25 9.42 48.74
C LYS A 62 17.55 10.39 49.70
N MET A 63 16.35 10.83 49.36
CA MET A 63 15.47 11.62 50.21
C MET A 63 14.49 10.69 50.93
N GLU A 64 13.94 11.18 52.03
CA GLU A 64 12.73 10.61 52.63
C GLU A 64 11.62 10.49 51.56
N TYR A 65 10.84 9.40 51.61
CA TYR A 65 9.80 9.05 50.63
C TYR A 65 10.29 8.83 49.18
N GLY A 66 11.60 8.80 48.91
CA GLY A 66 12.15 8.60 47.57
C GLY A 66 11.98 7.18 47.01
N MET A 67 12.13 6.15 47.85
CA MET A 67 11.91 4.75 47.44
C MET A 67 10.42 4.42 47.36
N GLU A 68 9.64 5.01 48.26
CA GLU A 68 8.20 4.90 48.39
C GLU A 68 7.50 5.51 47.18
N ALA A 69 7.90 6.73 46.78
CA ALA A 69 7.41 7.38 45.56
C ALA A 69 7.77 6.62 44.28
N ARG A 70 8.94 5.96 44.25
CA ARG A 70 9.29 5.04 43.16
C ARG A 70 8.38 3.81 43.15
N ASN A 71 8.18 3.18 44.29
CA ASN A 71 7.38 1.97 44.41
C ASN A 71 5.91 2.24 44.08
N GLU A 72 5.35 3.38 44.46
CA GLU A 72 3.98 3.74 44.08
C GLU A 72 3.85 4.00 42.57
N LEU A 73 4.83 4.69 41.97
CA LEU A 73 4.86 4.83 40.51
C LEU A 73 4.92 3.48 39.80
N VAL A 74 5.64 2.50 40.36
CA VAL A 74 5.66 1.10 39.88
C VAL A 74 4.28 0.45 40.05
N ASN A 75 3.67 0.47 41.25
CA ASN A 75 2.34 -0.09 41.52
C ASN A 75 1.26 0.43 40.55
N LEU A 76 1.33 1.72 40.21
CA LEU A 76 0.40 2.37 39.30
C LEU A 76 0.53 1.85 37.85
N ILE A 77 1.72 1.48 37.36
CA ILE A 77 1.99 1.27 35.93
C ILE A 77 2.62 -0.09 35.54
N GLU A 78 3.11 -0.88 36.50
CA GLU A 78 3.79 -2.15 36.21
C GLU A 78 2.85 -3.18 35.61
N GLY A 79 3.32 -3.87 34.55
CA GLY A 79 2.53 -4.83 33.77
C GLY A 79 1.40 -4.22 32.94
N LYS A 80 1.19 -2.89 32.96
CA LYS A 80 0.05 -2.23 32.33
C LYS A 80 0.46 -1.38 31.12
N CYS A 81 -0.41 -1.39 30.10
CA CYS A 81 -0.29 -0.47 28.98
C CYS A 81 -0.50 0.98 29.43
N VAL A 82 0.38 1.86 28.96
CA VAL A 82 0.28 3.31 29.13
C VAL A 82 0.00 4.01 27.80
N MET A 83 -0.27 5.30 27.87
CA MET A 83 -0.35 6.26 26.77
C MET A 83 0.35 7.54 27.24
N ILE A 84 1.21 8.14 26.42
CA ILE A 84 2.08 9.24 26.85
C ILE A 84 2.06 10.37 25.82
N TYR A 85 1.38 11.46 26.15
CA TYR A 85 1.38 12.67 25.34
C TYR A 85 2.70 13.41 25.54
N VAL A 86 3.62 13.23 24.59
CA VAL A 86 4.92 13.93 24.55
C VAL A 86 4.72 15.34 23.99
N TYR A 87 5.34 16.34 24.64
CA TYR A 87 5.32 17.74 24.23
C TYR A 87 6.67 18.21 23.68
N GLU A 88 7.76 17.82 24.33
CA GLU A 88 9.13 18.27 24.02
C GLU A 88 10.17 17.23 24.46
N LYS A 89 11.44 17.50 24.18
CA LYS A 89 12.59 16.72 24.64
C LYS A 89 13.59 17.65 25.32
N ASP A 90 14.02 17.29 26.54
CA ASP A 90 14.92 18.13 27.32
C ASP A 90 16.40 17.99 26.94
N GLN A 91 17.22 18.91 27.44
CA GLN A 91 18.70 18.93 27.33
C GLN A 91 19.41 17.64 27.82
N TYR A 92 18.68 16.67 28.34
CA TYR A 92 19.17 15.40 28.87
C TYR A 92 18.63 14.19 28.09
N GLU A 93 18.12 14.43 26.87
CA GLU A 93 17.53 13.44 25.97
C GLU A 93 16.32 12.70 26.55
N ARG A 94 15.54 13.38 27.40
CA ARG A 94 14.31 12.85 27.99
C ARG A 94 13.09 13.53 27.38
N TYR A 95 12.10 12.74 26.96
CA TYR A 95 10.81 13.26 26.53
C TYR A 95 10.02 13.78 27.74
N ILE A 96 9.46 14.99 27.63
CA ILE A 96 8.57 15.56 28.65
C ILE A 96 7.13 15.31 28.19
N GLY A 97 6.31 14.73 29.07
CA GLY A 97 4.97 14.31 28.70
C GLY A 97 3.99 14.11 29.86
N ASP A 98 2.71 13.99 29.49
CA ASP A 98 1.61 13.60 30.38
C ASP A 98 1.30 12.10 30.18
N ILE A 99 1.32 11.32 31.27
CA ILE A 99 1.20 9.85 31.26
C ILE A 99 -0.18 9.40 31.75
N TYR A 100 -0.84 8.55 30.97
CA TYR A 100 -2.10 7.90 31.30
C TYR A 100 -1.93 6.37 31.32
N CYS A 101 -2.68 5.67 32.17
CA CYS A 101 -2.71 4.21 32.25
C CYS A 101 -4.14 3.74 32.51
N GLY A 102 -4.72 2.93 31.61
CA GLY A 102 -6.11 2.47 31.74
C GLY A 102 -7.15 3.60 31.83
N GLY A 103 -6.85 4.79 31.31
CA GLY A 103 -7.67 6.00 31.45
C GLY A 103 -7.36 6.87 32.68
N VAL A 104 -6.61 6.37 33.65
CA VAL A 104 -6.18 7.12 34.85
C VAL A 104 -4.98 8.00 34.52
N PHE A 105 -4.98 9.26 34.95
CA PHE A 105 -3.86 10.18 34.78
C PHE A 105 -2.82 9.96 35.89
N ILE A 106 -1.59 9.58 35.54
CA ILE A 106 -0.60 9.13 36.53
C ILE A 106 -0.06 10.28 37.39
N GLN A 107 0.04 11.49 36.84
CA GLN A 107 0.47 12.67 37.62
C GLN A 107 -0.56 13.10 38.66
N GLU A 108 -1.85 12.90 38.39
CA GLU A 108 -2.94 13.12 39.36
C GLU A 108 -2.82 12.15 40.55
N GLU A 109 -2.70 10.85 40.29
CA GLU A 109 -2.55 9.85 41.34
C GLU A 109 -1.28 10.07 42.19
N MET A 110 -0.15 10.37 41.54
CA MET A 110 1.11 10.67 42.23
C MET A 110 1.02 11.91 43.15
N LEU A 111 0.21 12.92 42.78
CA LEU A 111 -0.06 14.08 43.61
C LEU A 111 -1.06 13.75 44.73
N LYS A 112 -2.23 13.20 44.42
CA LYS A 112 -3.30 12.85 45.37
C LYS A 112 -2.90 11.85 46.45
N ARG A 113 -1.91 11.00 46.18
CA ARG A 113 -1.31 10.05 47.13
C ARG A 113 -0.12 10.63 47.90
N GLY A 114 0.35 11.82 47.55
CA GLY A 114 1.46 12.50 48.23
C GLY A 114 2.83 11.94 47.90
N PHE A 115 3.08 11.49 46.67
CA PHE A 115 4.37 10.94 46.23
C PHE A 115 5.13 11.82 45.21
N ALA A 116 4.58 13.00 44.89
CA ALA A 116 5.27 14.02 44.11
C ALA A 116 4.90 15.43 44.59
N TRP A 117 5.75 16.39 44.24
CA TRP A 117 5.51 17.82 44.44
C TRP A 117 5.03 18.47 43.15
N PHE A 118 4.12 19.45 43.26
CA PHE A 118 3.76 20.29 42.12
C PHE A 118 4.85 21.34 41.87
N CYS A 119 5.37 21.40 40.65
CA CYS A 119 6.44 22.32 40.29
C CYS A 119 5.92 23.46 39.39
N LYS A 120 5.45 24.55 40.03
CA LYS A 120 4.86 25.76 39.40
C LYS A 120 5.75 26.46 38.35
N ILE A 121 7.03 26.06 38.24
CA ILE A 121 7.98 26.54 37.22
C ILE A 121 7.74 25.86 35.87
N TYR A 122 7.33 24.58 35.87
CA TYR A 122 7.19 23.75 34.66
C TYR A 122 5.73 23.53 34.22
N ASP A 123 4.75 23.84 35.07
CA ASP A 123 3.33 23.76 34.72
C ASP A 123 2.54 24.75 35.58
N LYS A 124 1.37 25.19 35.07
CA LYS A 124 0.50 26.21 35.67
C LYS A 124 -0.95 25.73 35.86
N ARG A 125 -1.24 24.45 35.59
CA ARG A 125 -2.52 23.81 35.90
C ARG A 125 -2.88 23.97 37.38
N CYS A 126 -4.05 24.54 37.66
CA CYS A 126 -4.56 24.78 39.01
C CYS A 126 -4.97 23.47 39.72
N GLU A 127 -5.33 22.46 38.94
CA GLU A 127 -5.69 21.11 39.34
C GLU A 127 -4.54 20.43 40.08
N PHE A 128 -3.29 20.65 39.64
CA PHE A 128 -2.10 20.09 40.28
C PHE A 128 -1.87 20.69 41.68
N GLU A 129 -2.18 21.98 41.87
CA GLU A 129 -2.13 22.63 43.18
C GLU A 129 -3.26 22.16 44.10
N GLN A 130 -4.44 21.87 43.56
CA GLN A 130 -5.52 21.27 44.32
C GLN A 130 -5.12 19.86 44.80
N TRP A 131 -4.63 18.98 43.92
CA TRP A 131 -4.25 17.61 44.28
C TRP A 131 -3.08 17.56 45.27
N GLU A 132 -2.10 18.46 45.13
CA GLU A 132 -1.01 18.61 46.11
C GLU A 132 -1.55 19.01 47.49
N ARG A 133 -2.52 19.94 47.53
CA ARG A 133 -3.16 20.42 48.75
C ARG A 133 -4.01 19.33 49.41
N GLU A 134 -4.86 18.63 48.64
CA GLU A 134 -5.66 17.50 49.10
C GLU A 134 -4.81 16.41 49.77
N ALA A 135 -3.64 16.10 49.21
CA ALA A 135 -2.71 15.13 49.79
C ALA A 135 -2.00 15.66 51.05
N ARG A 136 -1.71 16.96 51.12
CA ARG A 136 -1.08 17.61 52.27
C ARG A 136 -2.03 17.71 53.46
N ASP A 137 -3.24 18.20 53.22
CA ASP A 137 -4.28 18.35 54.24
C ASP A 137 -4.70 16.98 54.81
N ALA A 138 -4.65 15.93 53.99
CA ALA A 138 -4.88 14.54 54.40
C ALA A 138 -3.61 13.78 54.88
N ARG A 139 -2.47 14.47 55.07
CA ARG A 139 -1.16 13.91 55.47
C ARG A 139 -0.79 12.57 54.79
N ARG A 140 -0.84 12.52 53.45
CA ARG A 140 -0.53 11.30 52.67
C ARG A 140 0.92 11.28 52.16
N GLY A 141 1.51 10.09 52.06
CA GLY A 141 2.84 9.90 51.49
C GLY A 141 3.88 10.80 52.17
N LEU A 142 4.59 11.62 51.39
CA LEU A 142 5.61 12.54 51.89
C LEU A 142 5.08 13.58 52.89
N TRP A 143 3.77 13.86 52.91
CA TRP A 143 3.11 14.75 53.90
C TRP A 143 2.88 14.08 55.27
N LEU A 144 3.31 12.83 55.45
CA LEU A 144 3.48 12.22 56.77
C LEU A 144 4.69 12.79 57.52
N SER A 145 5.76 13.19 56.81
CA SER A 145 6.90 13.89 57.42
C SER A 145 6.49 15.29 57.89
N ASP A 146 6.95 15.72 59.06
CA ASP A 146 6.61 17.05 59.62
C ASP A 146 7.34 18.21 58.92
N ASN A 147 8.42 17.94 58.18
CA ASN A 147 9.15 18.94 57.40
C ASN A 147 9.64 18.35 56.05
N PRO A 148 8.73 18.04 55.12
CA PRO A 148 9.08 17.36 53.89
C PRO A 148 9.83 18.32 52.95
N LYS A 149 11.06 17.96 52.59
CA LYS A 149 11.93 18.81 51.76
C LYS A 149 11.60 18.70 50.27
N LYS A 150 11.55 19.82 49.56
CA LYS A 150 11.31 19.85 48.11
C LYS A 150 12.50 19.26 47.33
N PRO A 151 12.26 18.51 46.23
CA PRO A 151 13.35 17.86 45.51
C PRO A 151 14.32 18.86 44.86
N TRP A 152 13.84 20.00 44.36
CA TRP A 152 14.71 21.03 43.78
C TRP A 152 15.60 21.73 44.82
N GLU A 153 15.11 21.91 46.05
CA GLU A 153 15.92 22.42 47.16
C GLU A 153 16.97 21.40 47.59
N TRP A 154 16.59 20.12 47.73
CA TRP A 154 17.57 19.05 47.99
C TRP A 154 18.65 18.94 46.90
N LYS A 155 18.26 19.09 45.62
CA LYS A 155 19.18 19.08 44.45
C LYS A 155 20.14 20.26 44.41
N ARG A 156 19.72 21.44 44.88
CA ARG A 156 20.59 22.63 45.03
C ARG A 156 21.61 22.42 46.15
N ASP A 157 21.17 21.87 47.27
CA ASP A 157 21.98 21.70 48.47
C ASP A 157 22.90 20.46 48.38
N HIS A 158 22.60 19.50 47.49
CA HIS A 158 23.44 18.33 47.15
C HIS A 158 23.85 18.35 45.66
N PRO A 159 24.68 19.33 45.21
CA PRO A 159 25.12 19.40 43.83
C PRO A 159 25.98 18.17 43.49
N ARG A 160 25.78 17.60 42.29
CA ARG A 160 26.44 16.34 41.87
C ARG A 160 27.98 16.34 41.87
N ASN A 161 28.60 17.51 42.04
CA ASN A 161 30.06 17.67 42.09
C ASN A 161 30.66 17.45 43.50
N ALA A 162 29.85 17.20 44.54
CA ALA A 162 30.30 16.87 45.90
C ALA A 162 30.93 15.46 46.04
N LYS A 163 31.81 15.10 45.09
CA LYS A 163 32.67 13.91 45.06
C LYS A 163 33.94 14.17 44.24
N LYS A 164 34.72 15.20 44.63
CA LYS A 164 36.11 15.35 44.18
C LYS A 164 37.07 15.93 45.24
N GLN A 165 36.55 16.64 46.23
CA GLN A 165 37.19 16.80 47.54
C GLN A 165 36.58 15.75 48.48
N ASP A 166 37.29 14.64 48.68
CA ASP A 166 38.01 14.38 49.92
C ASP A 166 38.92 13.14 49.76
N CYS A 167 40.06 13.15 50.46
CA CYS A 167 41.09 12.11 50.53
C CYS A 167 41.35 11.25 49.26
N ILE A 168 41.93 11.87 48.23
CA ILE A 168 42.90 11.17 47.35
C ILE A 168 44.22 11.95 47.35
N GLN A 169 45.19 11.51 48.16
CA GLN A 169 46.58 11.63 47.73
C GLN A 169 46.83 10.49 46.74
N MET A 170 47.06 10.84 45.49
CA MET A 170 47.13 9.89 44.38
C MET A 170 48.60 9.56 44.13
N ASP A 171 48.94 8.28 44.18
CA ASP A 171 50.25 7.78 43.78
C ASP A 171 50.40 7.83 42.25
N ASN A 172 51.61 8.05 41.77
CA ASN A 172 51.87 8.30 40.34
C ASN A 172 51.38 7.15 39.44
N GLY A 173 51.45 5.91 39.90
CA GLY A 173 50.99 4.73 39.15
C GLY A 173 49.47 4.74 38.88
N SER A 174 48.66 5.27 39.80
CA SER A 174 47.21 5.42 39.59
C SER A 174 46.89 6.43 38.49
N TYR A 175 47.72 7.49 38.36
CA TYR A 175 47.61 8.49 37.30
C TYR A 175 47.97 7.93 35.92
N GLU A 176 49.00 7.08 35.84
CA GLU A 176 49.40 6.38 34.61
C GLU A 176 48.34 5.36 34.17
N ALA A 177 47.78 4.59 35.09
CA ALA A 177 46.67 3.67 34.82
C ALA A 177 45.45 4.40 34.24
N LEU A 178 45.03 5.52 34.85
CA LEU A 178 43.92 6.34 34.34
C LEU A 178 44.24 6.91 32.95
N SER A 179 45.48 7.35 32.72
CA SER A 179 45.96 7.86 31.42
C SER A 179 45.90 6.78 30.34
N GLY A 180 46.27 5.54 30.66
CA GLY A 180 46.12 4.37 29.80
C GLY A 180 44.66 4.12 29.41
N MET A 181 43.76 4.03 30.41
CA MET A 181 42.32 3.80 30.17
C MET A 181 41.68 4.92 29.33
N ILE A 182 42.10 6.18 29.51
CA ILE A 182 41.61 7.32 28.71
C ILE A 182 42.08 7.22 27.25
N LYS A 183 43.33 6.80 27.00
CA LYS A 183 43.85 6.55 25.64
C LYS A 183 43.12 5.39 24.96
N GLU A 184 42.89 4.29 25.68
CA GLU A 184 42.17 3.14 25.16
C GLU A 184 40.71 3.49 24.82
N LYS A 185 40.03 4.23 25.70
CA LYS A 185 38.66 4.73 25.45
C LYS A 185 38.58 5.60 24.19
N LYS A 186 39.54 6.51 23.97
CA LYS A 186 39.61 7.31 22.74
C LYS A 186 39.78 6.44 21.49
N ASN A 187 40.64 5.42 21.54
CA ASN A 187 40.86 4.46 20.45
C ASN A 187 39.56 3.73 20.07
N TYR A 188 38.75 3.32 21.07
CA TYR A 188 37.42 2.75 20.80
C TYR A 188 36.40 3.78 20.27
N GLU A 189 36.44 5.04 20.73
CA GLU A 189 35.58 6.10 20.22
C GLU A 189 35.91 6.47 18.76
N GLU A 190 37.19 6.53 18.40
CA GLU A 190 37.67 6.74 17.04
C GLU A 190 37.26 5.59 16.11
N LYS A 191 37.44 4.33 16.53
CA LYS A 191 36.96 3.14 15.81
C LYS A 191 35.44 3.11 15.66
N ALA A 192 34.69 3.50 16.70
CA ALA A 192 33.23 3.59 16.61
C ALA A 192 32.79 4.64 15.57
N MET A 193 33.51 5.77 15.46
CA MET A 193 33.25 6.80 14.44
C MET A 193 33.64 6.33 13.03
N GLU A 194 34.71 5.54 12.88
CA GLU A 194 35.06 4.89 11.61
C GLU A 194 33.99 3.89 11.17
N TRP A 195 33.59 2.98 12.07
CA TRP A 195 32.52 2.01 11.81
C TRP A 195 31.18 2.68 11.49
N LYS A 196 30.85 3.78 12.16
CA LYS A 196 29.65 4.58 11.87
C LYS A 196 29.67 5.14 10.44
N LYS A 197 30.79 5.76 10.01
CA LYS A 197 30.95 6.24 8.62
C LYS A 197 30.82 5.11 7.60
N LYS A 198 31.43 3.95 7.88
CA LYS A 198 31.35 2.77 7.00
C LYS A 198 29.91 2.25 6.89
N TRP A 199 29.18 2.21 8.00
CA TRP A 199 27.76 1.83 8.03
C TRP A 199 26.89 2.83 7.27
N GLU A 200 27.11 4.13 7.46
CA GLU A 200 26.39 5.21 6.75
C GLU A 200 26.60 5.12 5.23
N SER A 201 27.82 4.81 4.79
CA SER A 201 28.13 4.55 3.36
C SER A 201 27.35 3.35 2.82
N VAL A 202 27.29 2.24 3.56
CA VAL A 202 26.56 1.02 3.15
C VAL A 202 25.05 1.25 3.14
N VAL A 203 24.51 2.05 4.07
CA VAL A 203 23.09 2.44 4.07
C VAL A 203 22.76 3.29 2.85
N ALA A 204 23.60 4.27 2.50
CA ALA A 204 23.41 5.10 1.30
C ALA A 204 23.47 4.28 -0.01
N GLU A 205 24.40 3.33 -0.12
CA GLU A 205 24.50 2.42 -1.26
C GLU A 205 23.25 1.53 -1.39
N ASN A 206 22.79 0.93 -0.28
CA ASN A 206 21.55 0.15 -0.26
C ASN A 206 20.31 0.99 -0.59
N GLN A 207 20.27 2.26 -0.16
CA GLN A 207 19.17 3.16 -0.51
C GLN A 207 19.16 3.45 -2.02
N MET A 208 20.30 3.80 -2.60
CA MET A 208 20.46 4.03 -4.05
C MET A 208 20.08 2.80 -4.89
N LEU A 209 20.43 1.58 -4.45
CA LEU A 209 20.01 0.34 -5.10
C LEU A 209 18.49 0.10 -5.02
N ASN A 210 17.84 0.46 -3.91
CA ASN A 210 16.39 0.38 -3.77
C ASN A 210 15.65 1.41 -4.63
N ASP A 211 16.19 2.63 -4.75
CA ASP A 211 15.68 3.66 -5.67
C ASP A 211 15.78 3.18 -7.13
N GLN A 212 16.94 2.70 -7.58
CA GLN A 212 17.11 2.09 -8.91
C GLN A 212 16.12 0.94 -9.18
N LEU A 213 15.83 0.13 -8.15
CA LEU A 213 14.88 -0.98 -8.26
C LEU A 213 13.42 -0.52 -8.35
N ARG A 214 13.05 0.61 -7.72
CA ARG A 214 11.73 1.23 -7.91
C ARG A 214 11.60 1.75 -9.34
N ASP A 215 12.55 2.56 -9.78
CA ASP A 215 12.49 3.24 -11.07
C ASP A 215 12.46 2.20 -12.22
N SER A 216 13.19 1.10 -12.07
CA SER A 216 13.14 -0.06 -12.99
C SER A 216 11.76 -0.76 -13.04
N LYS A 217 11.06 -0.85 -11.90
CA LYS A 217 9.70 -1.42 -11.83
C LYS A 217 8.66 -0.48 -12.46
N GLU A 218 8.84 0.82 -12.31
CA GLU A 218 7.97 1.83 -12.93
C GLU A 218 8.12 1.83 -14.46
N ALA A 219 9.36 1.80 -14.98
CA ALA A 219 9.64 1.62 -16.40
C ALA A 219 9.02 0.32 -16.96
N LEU A 220 9.13 -0.80 -16.24
CA LEU A 220 8.49 -2.06 -16.62
C LEU A 220 6.95 -1.97 -16.62
N SER A 221 6.35 -1.25 -15.66
CA SER A 221 4.90 -0.99 -15.63
C SER A 221 4.43 -0.19 -16.85
N ILE A 222 5.21 0.79 -17.31
CA ILE A 222 4.94 1.57 -18.51
C ILE A 222 4.99 0.65 -19.75
N MET A 223 6.07 -0.10 -19.94
CA MET A 223 6.20 -1.03 -21.08
C MET A 223 5.07 -2.07 -21.14
N ILE A 224 4.61 -2.59 -20.00
CA ILE A 224 3.46 -3.52 -19.93
C ILE A 224 2.15 -2.84 -20.39
N LYS A 225 1.91 -1.58 -20.00
CA LYS A 225 0.73 -0.80 -20.45
C LYS A 225 0.78 -0.52 -21.95
N GLU A 226 1.94 -0.14 -22.48
CA GLU A 226 2.14 0.11 -23.91
C GLU A 226 1.95 -1.16 -24.74
N LYS A 227 2.49 -2.29 -24.28
CA LYS A 227 2.27 -3.60 -24.91
C LYS A 227 0.78 -3.97 -24.93
N LYS A 228 0.06 -3.83 -23.81
CA LYS A 228 -1.38 -4.12 -23.75
C LYS A 228 -2.19 -3.24 -24.73
N ASN A 229 -1.85 -1.95 -24.82
CA ASN A 229 -2.46 -1.00 -25.76
C ASN A 229 -2.19 -1.37 -27.24
N SER A 230 -0.98 -1.83 -27.57
CA SER A 230 -0.66 -2.29 -28.93
C SER A 230 -1.32 -3.63 -29.28
N GLU A 231 -1.45 -4.54 -28.31
CA GLU A 231 -2.21 -5.79 -28.46
C GLU A 231 -3.72 -5.51 -28.67
N GLU A 232 -4.32 -4.63 -27.87
CA GLU A 232 -5.71 -4.20 -28.02
C GLU A 232 -5.97 -3.61 -29.41
N LYS A 233 -5.14 -2.65 -29.86
CA LYS A 233 -5.18 -2.10 -31.22
C LYS A 233 -5.01 -3.17 -32.29
N SER A 234 -4.14 -4.16 -32.09
CA SER A 234 -4.00 -5.29 -33.03
C SER A 234 -5.28 -6.13 -33.12
N THR A 235 -5.98 -6.38 -32.00
CA THR A 235 -7.27 -7.09 -32.03
C THR A 235 -8.38 -6.26 -32.68
N GLU A 236 -8.39 -4.94 -32.50
CA GLU A 236 -9.34 -4.03 -33.16
C GLU A 236 -9.13 -4.03 -34.68
N TRP A 237 -7.88 -3.89 -35.14
CA TRP A 237 -7.51 -3.98 -36.56
C TRP A 237 -7.89 -5.32 -37.17
N LYS A 238 -7.64 -6.45 -36.47
CA LYS A 238 -8.06 -7.78 -36.93
C LYS A 238 -9.59 -7.89 -37.10
N LYS A 239 -10.38 -7.29 -36.19
CA LYS A 239 -11.84 -7.24 -36.32
C LYS A 239 -12.28 -6.42 -37.53
N LYS A 240 -11.75 -5.20 -37.70
CA LYS A 240 -12.07 -4.32 -38.84
C LYS A 240 -11.70 -4.97 -40.18
N TRP A 241 -10.52 -5.56 -40.28
CA TRP A 241 -10.07 -6.25 -41.49
C TRP A 241 -10.91 -7.51 -41.77
N GLY A 242 -11.32 -8.25 -40.73
CA GLY A 242 -12.25 -9.38 -40.86
C GLY A 242 -13.61 -8.97 -41.43
N SER A 243 -14.18 -7.84 -40.97
CA SER A 243 -15.43 -7.30 -41.53
C SER A 243 -15.28 -6.93 -43.00
N ALA A 244 -14.26 -6.13 -43.35
CA ALA A 244 -13.99 -5.73 -44.73
C ALA A 244 -13.73 -6.93 -45.66
N VAL A 245 -13.07 -8.00 -45.17
CA VAL A 245 -12.91 -9.25 -45.94
C VAL A 245 -14.24 -9.99 -46.12
N ALA A 246 -15.11 -10.03 -45.12
CA ALA A 246 -16.44 -10.63 -45.23
C ALA A 246 -17.35 -9.85 -46.20
N GLU A 247 -17.35 -8.52 -46.12
CA GLU A 247 -18.07 -7.62 -47.04
C GLU A 247 -17.61 -7.83 -48.49
N ASN A 248 -16.30 -7.81 -48.75
CA ASN A 248 -15.74 -8.11 -50.07
C ASN A 248 -16.08 -9.54 -50.54
N GLN A 249 -16.13 -10.53 -49.64
CA GLN A 249 -16.57 -11.89 -50.00
C GLN A 249 -18.06 -11.96 -50.37
N MET A 250 -18.93 -11.12 -49.81
CA MET A 250 -20.34 -11.04 -50.23
C MET A 250 -20.48 -10.38 -51.60
N LEU A 251 -19.83 -9.23 -51.82
CA LEU A 251 -19.79 -8.57 -53.13
C LEU A 251 -19.26 -9.49 -54.25
N ILE A 252 -18.24 -10.31 -53.97
CA ILE A 252 -17.72 -11.32 -54.91
C ILE A 252 -18.73 -12.45 -55.18
N ARG A 253 -19.64 -12.77 -54.26
CA ARG A 253 -20.74 -13.75 -54.51
C ARG A 253 -21.83 -13.11 -55.37
N GLU A 254 -22.28 -11.91 -55.01
CA GLU A 254 -23.30 -11.15 -55.75
C GLU A 254 -22.88 -10.94 -57.21
N LEU A 255 -21.64 -10.50 -57.46
CA LEU A 255 -21.08 -10.35 -58.81
C LEU A 255 -21.05 -11.68 -59.58
N LYS A 256 -20.77 -12.81 -58.92
CA LYS A 256 -20.81 -14.14 -59.56
C LYS A 256 -22.23 -14.58 -59.88
N GLU A 257 -23.21 -14.28 -59.04
CA GLU A 257 -24.62 -14.58 -59.30
C GLU A 257 -25.17 -13.74 -60.45
N VAL A 258 -24.85 -12.44 -60.51
CA VAL A 258 -25.15 -11.56 -61.64
C VAL A 258 -24.55 -12.11 -62.94
N LEU A 259 -23.25 -12.43 -62.96
CA LEU A 259 -22.58 -13.02 -64.13
C LEU A 259 -23.24 -14.33 -64.57
N GLN A 260 -23.53 -15.24 -63.64
CA GLN A 260 -24.23 -16.48 -63.97
C GLN A 260 -25.63 -16.25 -64.54
N ASN A 261 -26.35 -15.22 -64.08
CA ASN A 261 -27.69 -14.90 -64.53
C ASN A 261 -27.68 -14.26 -65.93
N GLU A 262 -26.74 -13.35 -66.20
CA GLU A 262 -26.47 -12.82 -67.55
C GLU A 262 -26.10 -13.93 -68.53
N GLU A 263 -25.20 -14.84 -68.17
CA GLU A 263 -24.88 -15.99 -69.04
C GLU A 263 -26.11 -16.89 -69.29
N LYS A 264 -26.97 -17.12 -68.28
CA LYS A 264 -28.23 -17.88 -68.44
C LYS A 264 -29.17 -17.17 -69.41
N ALA A 265 -29.37 -15.85 -69.25
CA ALA A 265 -30.21 -15.05 -70.13
C ALA A 265 -29.69 -15.04 -71.57
N CYS A 266 -28.40 -14.82 -71.78
CA CYS A 266 -27.75 -14.89 -73.08
C CYS A 266 -27.91 -16.28 -73.74
N ARG A 267 -27.61 -17.37 -73.00
CA ARG A 267 -27.84 -18.74 -73.48
C ARG A 267 -29.30 -19.01 -73.85
N GLN A 268 -30.26 -18.44 -73.12
CA GLN A 268 -31.69 -18.61 -73.40
C GLN A 268 -32.12 -17.80 -74.64
N HIS A 269 -31.63 -16.58 -74.83
CA HIS A 269 -31.87 -15.81 -76.06
C HIS A 269 -31.27 -16.49 -77.30
N VAL A 270 -30.08 -17.08 -77.19
CA VAL A 270 -29.48 -17.89 -78.27
C VAL A 270 -30.35 -19.10 -78.59
N LYS A 271 -30.80 -19.87 -77.57
CA LYS A 271 -31.74 -20.99 -77.77
C LYS A 271 -33.03 -20.55 -78.47
N GLN A 272 -33.67 -19.48 -78.02
CA GLN A 272 -34.88 -18.95 -78.65
C GLN A 272 -34.66 -18.55 -80.11
N ARG A 273 -33.54 -17.89 -80.44
CA ARG A 273 -33.18 -17.57 -81.83
C ARG A 273 -32.94 -18.81 -82.69
N VAL A 274 -32.25 -19.83 -82.18
CA VAL A 274 -32.03 -21.10 -82.91
C VAL A 274 -33.37 -21.81 -83.17
N ILE A 275 -34.27 -21.86 -82.18
CA ILE A 275 -35.61 -22.42 -82.34
C ILE A 275 -36.39 -21.62 -83.42
N TRP A 276 -36.40 -20.29 -83.34
CA TRP A 276 -37.15 -19.43 -84.27
C TRP A 276 -36.65 -19.54 -85.73
N VAL A 277 -35.32 -19.63 -85.92
CA VAL A 277 -34.72 -19.89 -87.24
C VAL A 277 -35.09 -21.30 -87.73
N GLY A 278 -35.01 -22.32 -86.87
CA GLY A 278 -35.39 -23.69 -87.20
C GLY A 278 -36.86 -23.82 -87.61
N THR A 279 -37.79 -23.21 -86.86
CA THR A 279 -39.22 -23.20 -87.21
C THR A 279 -39.50 -22.42 -88.49
N SER A 280 -38.75 -21.34 -88.77
CA SER A 280 -38.87 -20.58 -90.02
C SER A 280 -38.42 -21.40 -91.23
N ILE A 281 -37.28 -22.11 -91.12
CA ILE A 281 -36.79 -23.02 -92.17
C ILE A 281 -37.79 -24.16 -92.40
N LEU A 282 -38.35 -24.74 -91.32
CA LEU A 282 -39.36 -25.79 -91.41
C LEU A 282 -40.63 -25.30 -92.14
N ALA A 283 -41.12 -24.10 -91.81
CA ALA A 283 -42.28 -23.49 -92.46
C ALA A 283 -42.05 -23.24 -93.96
N VAL A 284 -40.87 -22.77 -94.35
CA VAL A 284 -40.47 -22.62 -95.77
C VAL A 284 -40.39 -23.98 -96.45
N GLY A 285 -39.81 -25.01 -95.80
CA GLY A 285 -39.77 -26.37 -96.34
C GLY A 285 -41.15 -26.98 -96.57
N ILE A 286 -42.07 -26.78 -95.63
CA ILE A 286 -43.48 -27.19 -95.75
C ILE A 286 -44.15 -26.44 -96.91
N ALA A 287 -43.97 -25.11 -97.02
CA ALA A 287 -44.53 -24.33 -98.12
C ALA A 287 -44.02 -24.80 -99.50
N VAL A 288 -42.73 -25.11 -99.62
CA VAL A 288 -42.13 -25.68 -100.85
C VAL A 288 -42.71 -27.07 -101.16
N LEU A 289 -42.90 -27.93 -100.15
CA LEU A 289 -43.56 -29.24 -100.33
C LEU A 289 -45.02 -29.09 -100.78
N CYS A 290 -45.77 -28.17 -100.19
CA CYS A 290 -47.15 -27.87 -100.59
C CYS A 290 -47.23 -27.34 -102.03
N ILE A 291 -46.31 -26.47 -102.46
CA ILE A 291 -46.20 -26.02 -103.86
C ILE A 291 -45.92 -27.21 -104.78
N LYS A 292 -44.97 -28.08 -104.40
CA LYS A 292 -44.57 -29.27 -105.18
C LYS A 292 -45.67 -30.34 -105.28
N TRP A 293 -46.56 -30.42 -104.28
CA TRP A 293 -47.79 -31.25 -104.34
C TRP A 293 -48.91 -30.61 -105.17
N LYS A 294 -48.93 -29.28 -105.30
CA LYS A 294 -49.94 -28.54 -106.10
C LYS A 294 -49.63 -28.55 -107.60
N THR A 295 -48.42 -28.95 -108.00
CA THR A 295 -48.03 -29.18 -109.39
C THR A 295 -48.23 -30.65 -109.79
N PRO A 296 -49.21 -31.00 -110.64
CA PRO A 296 -49.38 -32.37 -111.12
C PRO A 296 -48.23 -32.78 -112.06
N PRO A 297 -47.84 -34.07 -112.08
CA PRO A 297 -46.78 -34.55 -112.97
C PRO A 297 -47.25 -34.50 -114.43
N LYS A 298 -46.51 -33.78 -115.28
CA LYS A 298 -46.75 -33.80 -116.74
C LYS A 298 -46.44 -35.18 -117.31
N LYS A 299 -47.49 -35.94 -117.66
CA LYS A 299 -47.47 -37.09 -118.57
C LYS A 299 -48.55 -36.93 -119.63
N ASN A 300 -48.19 -37.10 -120.89
CA ASN A 300 -49.03 -37.40 -122.06
C ASN A 300 -48.11 -37.50 -123.30
N GLY A 301 -48.34 -38.35 -124.31
CA GLY A 301 -49.19 -39.54 -124.41
C GLY A 301 -48.32 -40.82 -124.53
N ALA A 302 -48.81 -42.01 -124.93
CA ALA A 302 -50.10 -42.43 -125.49
C ALA A 302 -50.22 -43.98 -125.44
N THR A 303 -51.33 -44.71 -125.68
CA THR A 303 -52.79 -44.47 -125.54
C THR A 303 -53.54 -45.80 -125.80
N LEU A 304 -54.29 -46.35 -124.82
CA LEU A 304 -55.18 -47.56 -124.91
C LEU A 304 -54.46 -48.91 -125.26
N LEU A 305 -54.97 -50.13 -125.01
CA LEU A 305 -56.12 -50.71 -124.26
C LEU A 305 -55.54 -51.67 -123.17
N TYR A 306 -56.11 -52.03 -122.00
CA TYR A 306 -57.46 -52.25 -121.41
C TYR A 306 -57.77 -53.76 -121.21
N HIS A 307 -58.04 -54.16 -119.95
CA HIS A 307 -58.29 -55.54 -119.42
C HIS A 307 -57.12 -56.57 -119.53
N TYR A 308 -56.95 -57.61 -118.70
CA TYR A 308 -57.44 -58.06 -117.35
C TYR A 308 -56.68 -59.39 -117.05
N ALA A 309 -56.25 -59.85 -115.85
CA ALA A 309 -56.33 -59.50 -114.42
C ALA A 309 -54.90 -59.58 -113.78
N ARG A 310 -54.54 -59.22 -112.53
CA ARG A 310 -55.17 -59.00 -111.20
C ARG A 310 -55.26 -60.21 -110.24
N THR A 311 -54.26 -60.32 -109.33
CA THR A 311 -54.38 -60.47 -107.85
C THR A 311 -52.98 -60.31 -107.21
N ARG A 312 -52.63 -59.19 -106.57
CA ARG A 312 -52.93 -58.76 -105.17
C ARG A 312 -52.09 -59.52 -104.11
N ILE A 313 -50.84 -59.08 -103.92
CA ILE A 313 -49.79 -59.67 -103.06
C ILE A 313 -48.94 -58.52 -102.45
N TRP A 314 -48.43 -58.73 -101.23
CA TRP A 314 -47.55 -57.87 -100.38
C TRP A 314 -48.04 -56.42 -100.17
#